data_AF-A0A2D6FK26-F1
#
_entry.id   AF-A0A2D6FK26-F1
#
_cell.length_a   1.000
_cell.length_b   1.000
_cell.length_c   1.000
_cell.angle_alpha   90.00
_cell.angle_beta   90.00
_cell.angle_gamma   90.00
#
_symmetry.space_group_name_H-M   'P 1'
#
loop_
_entity.id
_entity.type
_entity.pdbx_description
1 polymer ?
#
loop_
_entity_poly.entity_id
_entity_poly.type
_entity_poly.pdbx_seq_one_letter_code
_entity_poly.pdbx_strand_id
1 'polypeptide(L)'
;MSFLPDNYKVLQDSDHYTKFIIGENKFRILCSPIIGYEYFTVEKRAIRSKQFPKETPNIQIDSNVKHFWAMVVWNYDFGCLQIMKLTQKTIMEAIVVFTKSKDYGTPLNYDIIVTRTGEGLDTSYTVMPSIPKPVTDDISSAFLEAGIQLEKLYTGENPFEKVAVEYSSAPPSSPLSTPPETVDELVFKTAEDIQQYLNESKAVEHLDNKVNSLKFHNAIKAFCGSDKNQDEWWAWINQIVFNIKQSLSQTNPEF
;
A
#
# COMPACT_ATOMS: atom_id res chain seq x y z
N MET A 1 11.26 -21.37 44.74
CA MET A 1 10.91 -21.36 43.30
C MET A 1 10.38 -19.97 42.98
N SER A 2 10.90 -19.33 41.95
CA SER A 2 10.36 -18.05 41.50
C SER A 2 8.95 -18.27 40.93
N PHE A 3 7.99 -17.45 41.33
CA PHE A 3 6.60 -17.51 40.87
C PHE A 3 6.48 -17.24 39.35
N LEU A 4 7.44 -16.51 38.78
CA LEU A 4 7.50 -16.19 37.35
C LEU A 4 8.92 -16.44 36.80
N PRO A 5 9.07 -16.77 35.50
CA PRO A 5 10.36 -16.82 34.84
C PRO A 5 11.12 -15.49 34.97
N ASP A 6 12.46 -15.55 35.04
CA ASP A 6 13.31 -14.35 35.21
C ASP A 6 13.14 -13.30 34.09
N ASN A 7 12.59 -13.72 32.93
CA ASN A 7 12.31 -12.86 31.77
C ASN A 7 10.81 -12.59 31.54
N TYR A 8 9.94 -12.82 32.54
CA TYR A 8 8.52 -12.54 32.38
C TYR A 8 8.26 -11.03 32.30
N LYS A 9 7.79 -10.57 31.14
CA LYS A 9 7.22 -9.24 30.94
C LYS A 9 5.70 -9.38 30.89
N VAL A 10 4.99 -8.61 31.72
CA VAL A 10 3.53 -8.46 31.59
C VAL A 10 3.25 -7.90 30.20
N LEU A 11 2.34 -8.53 29.45
CA LEU A 11 1.88 -8.00 28.17
C LEU A 11 1.27 -6.61 28.42
N GLN A 12 1.90 -5.57 27.88
CA GLN A 12 1.33 -4.24 27.88
C GLN A 12 0.14 -4.24 26.92
N ASP A 13 -0.97 -3.59 27.32
CA ASP A 13 -2.11 -3.37 26.42
C ASP A 13 -1.61 -2.74 25.12
N SER A 14 -1.84 -3.44 24.01
CA SER A 14 -1.38 -2.97 22.70
C SER A 14 -2.27 -1.82 22.23
N ASP A 15 -1.74 -0.60 22.22
CA ASP A 15 -2.36 0.53 21.52
C ASP A 15 -2.44 0.21 20.02
N HIS A 16 -3.49 0.64 19.34
CA HIS A 16 -3.58 0.52 17.88
C HIS A 16 -2.54 1.37 17.15
N TYR A 17 -1.92 2.32 17.85
CA TYR A 17 -0.88 3.20 17.33
C TYR A 17 0.48 2.88 17.96
N THR A 18 1.50 2.71 17.11
CA THR A 18 2.86 2.46 17.58
C THR A 18 3.49 3.73 18.14
N LYS A 19 4.10 3.63 19.33
CA LYS A 19 4.94 4.67 19.93
C LYS A 19 6.31 4.06 20.22
N PHE A 20 7.38 4.79 19.89
CA PHE A 20 8.73 4.34 20.21
C PHE A 20 8.97 4.34 21.73
N ILE A 21 9.24 3.18 22.29
CA ILE A 21 9.72 3.03 23.67
C ILE A 21 11.24 3.22 23.72
N ILE A 22 11.77 3.49 24.91
CA ILE A 22 13.22 3.55 25.12
C ILE A 22 13.79 2.15 24.89
N GLY A 23 14.91 2.07 24.18
CA GLY A 23 15.54 0.82 23.78
C GLY A 23 15.18 0.42 22.36
N GLU A 24 15.24 -0.89 22.10
CA GLU A 24 15.03 -1.47 20.77
C GLU A 24 13.53 -1.59 20.46
N ASN A 25 13.13 -1.12 19.28
CA ASN A 25 11.77 -1.25 18.75
C ASN A 25 11.88 -1.94 17.39
N LYS A 26 11.41 -3.18 17.30
CA LYS A 26 11.47 -3.97 16.06
C LYS A 26 10.09 -4.05 15.41
N PHE A 27 10.01 -3.68 14.13
CA PHE A 27 8.76 -3.74 13.38
C PHE A 27 8.98 -4.06 11.90
N ARG A 28 7.92 -4.55 11.24
CA ARG A 28 7.86 -4.78 9.80
C ARG A 28 6.88 -3.80 9.17
N ILE A 29 7.28 -3.10 8.12
CA ILE A 29 6.36 -2.24 7.34
C ILE A 29 5.60 -3.12 6.35
N LEU A 30 4.27 -2.96 6.29
CA LEU A 30 3.39 -3.82 5.49
C LEU A 30 2.77 -3.12 4.28
N CYS A 31 2.75 -1.79 4.27
CA CYS A 31 2.22 -1.02 3.15
C CYS A 31 3.03 0.25 2.89
N SER A 32 2.86 0.82 1.70
CA SER A 32 3.40 2.14 1.38
C SER A 32 2.84 3.19 2.36
N PRO A 33 3.67 4.15 2.80
CA PRO A 33 3.21 5.19 3.71
C PRO A 33 2.28 6.17 3.01
N ILE A 34 1.28 6.66 3.73
CA ILE A 34 0.65 7.93 3.39
C ILE A 34 1.55 9.07 3.86
N ILE A 35 1.64 10.13 3.06
CA ILE A 35 2.54 11.26 3.30
C ILE A 35 1.73 12.55 3.34
N GLY A 36 1.93 13.33 4.38
CA GLY A 36 1.28 14.61 4.50
C GLY A 36 1.91 15.52 5.55
N TYR A 37 1.11 16.48 5.97
CA TYR A 37 1.48 17.48 6.95
C TYR A 37 0.52 17.45 8.14
N GLU A 38 1.04 17.60 9.34
CA GLU A 38 0.26 17.75 10.56
C GLU A 38 0.61 19.05 11.28
N TYR A 39 -0.40 19.66 11.89
CA TYR A 39 -0.22 20.82 12.77
C TYR A 39 -1.28 20.80 13.86
N PHE A 40 -0.98 21.44 14.98
CA PHE A 40 -1.92 21.62 16.07
C PHE A 40 -2.62 22.97 15.95
N THR A 41 -3.94 22.97 16.11
CA THR A 41 -4.72 24.21 16.18
C THR A 41 -4.61 24.85 17.56
N VAL A 42 -5.05 26.11 17.68
CA VAL A 42 -5.18 26.80 18.97
C VAL A 42 -6.02 25.99 19.99
N GLU A 43 -6.97 25.18 19.50
CA GLU A 43 -7.78 24.25 20.30
C GLU A 43 -7.05 22.94 20.67
N LYS A 44 -5.75 22.84 20.42
CA LYS A 44 -4.91 21.64 20.63
C LYS A 44 -5.40 20.40 19.88
N ARG A 45 -6.12 20.59 18.77
CA ARG A 45 -6.53 19.49 17.87
C ARG A 45 -5.49 19.29 16.78
N ALA A 46 -5.09 18.04 16.55
CA ALA A 46 -4.20 17.70 15.46
C ALA A 46 -5.00 17.62 14.15
N ILE A 47 -4.69 18.51 13.20
CA ILE A 47 -5.22 18.45 11.83
C ILE A 47 -4.16 17.85 10.93
N ARG A 48 -4.58 16.99 9.99
CA ARG A 48 -3.71 16.37 8.99
C ARG A 48 -4.19 16.74 7.60
N SER A 49 -3.25 17.01 6.70
CA SER A 49 -3.54 17.36 5.31
C SER A 49 -2.57 16.69 4.35
N LYS A 50 -3.02 16.35 3.14
CA LYS A 50 -2.16 15.84 2.06
C LYS A 50 -1.21 16.91 1.53
N GLN A 51 -1.70 18.14 1.47
CA GLN A 51 -0.96 19.28 0.92
C GLN A 51 -0.49 20.19 2.05
N PHE A 52 0.64 20.87 1.81
CA PHE A 52 1.10 21.92 2.70
C PHE A 52 0.04 23.05 2.73
N PRO A 53 -0.35 23.55 3.92
CA PRO A 53 -1.35 24.61 4.00
C PRO A 53 -0.83 25.88 3.32
N LYS A 54 -1.61 26.40 2.35
CA LYS A 54 -1.24 27.59 1.56
C LYS A 54 -1.31 28.90 2.36
N GLU A 55 -2.24 28.96 3.30
CA GLU A 55 -2.43 30.06 4.24
C GLU A 55 -2.03 29.57 5.63
N THR A 56 -1.63 30.47 6.52
CA THR A 56 -1.46 30.16 7.95
C THR A 56 -2.83 29.79 8.51
N PRO A 57 -3.15 28.48 8.67
CA PRO A 57 -4.36 28.06 9.37
C PRO A 57 -4.29 28.56 10.81
N ASN A 58 -5.38 28.39 11.57
CA ASN A 58 -5.45 28.69 13.01
C ASN A 58 -4.53 27.78 13.86
N ILE A 59 -3.23 27.82 13.57
CA ILE A 59 -2.14 27.07 14.17
C ILE A 59 -1.89 27.63 15.56
N GLN A 60 -1.68 26.73 16.52
CA GLN A 60 -1.27 27.11 17.86
C GLN A 60 -0.02 27.99 17.83
N ILE A 61 -0.02 29.06 18.62
CA ILE A 61 1.16 29.92 18.80
C ILE A 61 2.31 29.00 19.27
N ASP A 62 3.45 29.03 18.57
CA ASP A 62 4.63 28.16 18.70
C ASP A 62 4.56 26.75 18.08
N SER A 63 3.45 26.38 17.42
CA SER A 63 3.38 25.13 16.66
C SER A 63 3.88 25.33 15.22
N ASN A 64 4.62 24.35 14.72
CA ASN A 64 5.06 24.29 13.32
C ASN A 64 4.30 23.20 12.56
N VAL A 65 4.16 23.39 11.25
CA VAL A 65 3.66 22.35 10.34
C VAL A 65 4.74 21.29 10.20
N LYS A 66 4.42 20.05 10.59
CA LYS A 66 5.35 18.91 10.54
C LYS A 66 4.98 18.01 9.38
N HIS A 67 5.98 17.61 8.61
CA HIS A 67 5.83 16.51 7.67
C HIS A 67 5.72 15.18 8.44
N PHE A 68 4.78 14.33 8.07
CA PHE A 68 4.59 13.03 8.70
C PHE A 68 4.40 11.92 7.65
N TRP A 69 4.83 10.73 8.01
CA TRP A 69 4.47 9.48 7.34
C TRP A 69 3.59 8.65 8.26
N ALA A 70 2.55 8.04 7.73
CA ALA A 70 1.79 7.02 8.45
C ALA A 70 1.70 5.74 7.62
N MET A 71 1.98 4.61 8.25
CA MET A 71 1.96 3.30 7.59
C MET A 71 1.52 2.22 8.57
N VAL A 72 1.04 1.10 8.03
CA VAL A 72 0.73 -0.07 8.84
C VAL A 72 2.01 -0.87 9.07
N VAL A 73 2.21 -1.26 10.32
CA VAL A 73 3.35 -2.07 10.75
C VAL A 73 2.89 -3.27 11.55
N TRP A 74 3.66 -4.36 11.47
CA TRP A 74 3.63 -5.42 12.46
C TRP A 74 4.63 -5.09 13.56
N ASN A 75 4.15 -4.96 14.79
CA ASN A 75 5.00 -4.74 15.95
C ASN A 75 5.35 -6.10 16.60
N TYR A 76 6.64 -6.45 16.63
CA TYR A 76 7.07 -7.74 17.17
C TYR A 76 7.01 -7.81 18.70
N ASP A 77 7.05 -6.67 19.39
CA ASP A 77 6.98 -6.64 20.85
C ASP A 77 5.55 -6.97 21.35
N PHE A 78 4.53 -6.56 20.59
CA PHE A 78 3.12 -6.82 20.90
C PHE A 78 2.51 -7.96 20.08
N GLY A 79 3.16 -8.39 19.00
CA GLY A 79 2.64 -9.42 18.09
C GLY A 79 1.33 -9.02 17.42
N CYS A 80 1.18 -7.74 17.05
CA CYS A 80 -0.06 -7.21 16.47
C CYS A 80 0.20 -6.14 15.41
N LEU A 81 -0.84 -5.87 14.60
CA LEU A 81 -0.85 -4.76 13.65
C LEU A 81 -1.08 -3.44 14.37
N GLN A 82 -0.31 -2.44 13.99
CA GLN A 82 -0.44 -1.08 14.49
C GLN A 82 -0.22 -0.07 13.35
N ILE A 83 -0.74 1.14 13.54
CA ILE A 83 -0.42 2.28 12.67
C ILE A 83 0.77 3.01 13.28
N MET A 84 1.87 3.08 12.54
CA MET A 84 3.05 3.84 12.93
C MET A 84 3.05 5.20 12.26
N LYS A 85 3.04 6.26 13.08
CA LYS A 85 3.22 7.65 12.64
C LYS A 85 4.65 8.10 12.87
N LEU A 86 5.37 8.44 11.81
CA LEU A 86 6.73 8.96 11.85
C LEU A 86 6.74 10.46 11.57
N THR A 87 7.32 11.22 12.49
CA THR A 87 7.60 12.66 12.29
C THR A 87 9.09 12.98 12.43
N GLN A 88 9.88 12.03 12.94
CA GLN A 88 11.30 12.16 13.21
C GLN A 88 12.10 12.10 11.91
N LYS A 89 12.71 13.24 11.53
CA LYS A 89 13.47 13.39 10.29
C LYS A 89 14.59 12.34 10.16
N THR A 90 15.33 12.07 11.22
CA THR A 90 16.42 11.08 11.24
C THR A 90 15.96 9.68 10.84
N ILE A 91 14.78 9.26 11.31
CA ILE A 91 14.23 7.94 10.97
C ILE A 91 13.80 7.91 9.51
N MET A 92 13.10 8.95 9.04
CA MET A 92 12.66 9.04 7.65
C MET A 92 13.86 9.03 6.69
N GLU A 93 14.92 9.78 6.99
CA GLU A 93 16.14 9.82 6.18
C GLU A 93 16.82 8.45 6.09
N ALA A 94 16.94 7.74 7.23
CA ALA A 94 17.51 6.39 7.24
C ALA A 94 16.71 5.43 6.36
N ILE A 95 15.38 5.45 6.44
CA ILE A 95 14.51 4.60 5.60
C ILE A 95 14.71 4.93 4.12
N VAL A 96 14.78 6.22 3.75
CA VAL A 96 15.05 6.64 2.35
C VAL A 96 16.42 6.17 1.86
N VAL A 97 17.42 6.14 2.73
CA VAL A 97 18.75 5.61 2.39
C VAL A 97 18.66 4.11 2.10
N PHE A 98 17.94 3.35 2.94
CA PHE A 98 17.77 1.91 2.72
C PHE A 98 16.98 1.60 1.45
N THR A 99 15.97 2.41 1.12
CA THR A 99 15.20 2.22 -0.12
C THR A 99 16.01 2.44 -1.40
N LYS A 100 17.04 3.30 -1.33
CA LYS A 100 17.97 3.56 -2.43
C LYS A 100 19.14 2.58 -2.49
N SER A 101 19.38 1.82 -1.42
CA SER A 101 20.45 0.82 -1.39
C SER A 101 20.09 -0.40 -2.22
N LYS A 102 21.04 -0.88 -3.02
CA LYS A 102 20.89 -2.08 -3.85
C LYS A 102 20.68 -3.36 -3.01
N ASP A 103 21.23 -3.38 -1.80
CA ASP A 103 21.21 -4.57 -0.92
C ASP A 103 19.84 -4.77 -0.26
N TYR A 104 19.13 -3.68 0.05
CA TYR A 104 17.87 -3.72 0.81
C TYR A 104 16.64 -3.46 -0.07
N GLY A 105 16.68 -2.44 -0.91
CA GLY A 105 15.54 -2.03 -1.72
C GLY A 105 14.30 -1.70 -0.87
N THR A 106 13.13 -2.22 -1.27
CA THR A 106 11.84 -1.85 -0.64
C THR A 106 11.75 -2.27 0.84
N PRO A 107 11.30 -1.36 1.74
CA PRO A 107 11.21 -1.61 3.18
C PRO A 107 10.10 -2.59 3.58
N LEU A 108 9.31 -3.06 2.61
CA LEU A 108 8.33 -4.13 2.80
C LEU A 108 9.02 -5.50 2.97
N ASN A 109 10.25 -5.64 2.47
CA ASN A 109 10.95 -6.91 2.38
C ASN A 109 11.93 -7.17 3.54
N TYR A 110 12.03 -6.26 4.52
CA TYR A 110 12.86 -6.45 5.71
C TYR A 110 12.22 -5.85 6.96
N ASP A 111 12.65 -6.35 8.12
CA ASP A 111 12.33 -5.71 9.40
C ASP A 111 13.21 -4.49 9.61
N ILE A 112 12.69 -3.49 10.32
CA ILE A 112 13.43 -2.31 10.75
C ILE A 112 13.53 -2.34 12.27
N ILE A 113 14.74 -2.08 12.76
CA ILE A 113 15.04 -1.95 14.18
C ILE A 113 15.35 -0.49 14.44
N VAL A 114 14.55 0.16 15.29
CA VAL A 114 14.80 1.52 15.77
C VAL A 114 15.17 1.45 17.24
N THR A 115 16.41 1.83 17.54
CA THR A 115 16.87 2.00 18.91
C THR A 115 16.71 3.46 19.30
N ARG A 116 15.84 3.73 20.27
CA ARG A 116 15.65 5.05 20.86
C ARG A 116 16.46 5.15 22.15
N THR A 117 17.34 6.14 22.24
CA THR A 117 18.13 6.42 23.44
C THR A 117 17.89 7.84 23.93
N GLY A 118 18.07 8.06 25.24
CA GLY A 118 17.86 9.36 25.89
C GLY A 118 16.39 9.68 26.22
N GLU A 119 16.21 10.81 26.90
CA GLU A 119 14.90 11.31 27.36
C GLU A 119 14.75 12.79 27.04
N GLY A 120 13.51 13.23 26.79
CA GLY A 120 13.22 14.63 26.50
C GLY A 120 13.95 15.16 25.27
N LEU A 121 14.72 16.24 25.44
CA LEU A 121 15.44 16.92 24.37
C LEU A 121 16.67 16.15 23.86
N ASP A 122 17.21 15.24 24.68
CA ASP A 122 18.39 14.44 24.34
C ASP A 122 18.02 13.09 23.71
N THR A 123 16.87 13.02 23.05
CA THR A 123 16.41 11.80 22.38
C THR A 123 17.13 11.61 21.05
N SER A 124 17.83 10.49 20.89
CA SER A 124 18.45 10.07 19.64
C SER A 124 17.86 8.76 19.13
N TYR A 125 17.90 8.58 17.81
CA TYR A 125 17.38 7.41 17.12
C TYR A 125 18.47 6.81 16.25
N THR A 126 18.73 5.52 16.46
CA THR A 126 19.55 4.70 15.57
C THR A 126 18.62 3.75 14.82
N VAL A 127 18.74 3.70 13.51
CA VAL A 127 17.88 2.86 12.65
C VAL A 127 18.75 1.87 11.92
N MET A 128 18.44 0.59 12.05
CA MET A 128 19.16 -0.51 11.42
C MET A 128 18.19 -1.41 10.66
N PRO A 129 18.42 -1.69 9.37
CA PRO A 129 17.63 -2.66 8.63
C PRO A 129 18.10 -4.08 8.99
N SER A 130 17.16 -5.01 9.07
CA SER A 130 17.47 -6.44 9.14
C SER A 130 17.76 -6.99 7.75
N ILE A 131 18.39 -8.18 7.71
CA ILE A 131 18.56 -8.93 6.46
C ILE A 131 17.17 -9.15 5.82
N PRO A 132 17.00 -8.88 4.51
CA PRO A 132 15.75 -9.12 3.81
C PRO A 132 15.21 -10.53 3.99
N LYS A 133 13.95 -10.63 4.40
CA LYS A 133 13.24 -11.88 4.67
C LYS A 133 11.77 -11.71 4.26
N PRO A 134 11.16 -12.72 3.62
CA PRO A 134 9.73 -12.67 3.32
C PRO A 134 8.91 -12.52 4.59
N VAL A 135 7.77 -11.84 4.46
CA VAL A 135 6.77 -11.74 5.55
C VAL A 135 6.12 -13.12 5.72
N THR A 136 5.85 -13.53 6.95
CA THR A 136 5.17 -14.79 7.23
C THR A 136 3.69 -14.72 6.82
N ASP A 137 3.13 -15.86 6.43
CA ASP A 137 1.74 -15.92 5.96
C ASP A 137 0.74 -15.43 7.02
N ASP A 138 1.01 -15.71 8.31
CA ASP A 138 0.18 -15.24 9.43
C ASP A 138 0.04 -13.71 9.48
N ILE A 139 1.14 -12.98 9.25
CA ILE A 139 1.14 -11.52 9.28
C ILE A 139 0.41 -10.96 8.05
N SER A 140 0.60 -11.61 6.89
CA SER A 140 -0.07 -11.23 5.65
C SER A 140 -1.58 -11.42 5.74
N SER A 141 -2.04 -12.55 6.28
CA SER A 141 -3.46 -12.83 6.52
C SER A 141 -4.07 -11.83 7.51
N ALA A 142 -3.39 -11.59 8.64
CA ALA A 142 -3.85 -10.61 9.63
C ALA A 142 -4.01 -9.21 9.01
N PHE A 143 -3.08 -8.81 8.13
CA PHE A 143 -3.13 -7.50 7.47
C PHE A 143 -4.33 -7.38 6.53
N LEU A 144 -4.60 -8.41 5.74
CA LEU A 144 -5.75 -8.46 4.84
C LEU A 144 -7.07 -8.45 5.60
N GLU A 145 -7.18 -9.23 6.68
CA GLU A 145 -8.37 -9.32 7.52
C GLU A 145 -8.67 -8.01 8.27
N ALA A 146 -7.64 -7.27 8.66
CA ALA A 146 -7.79 -6.02 9.38
C ALA A 146 -8.44 -4.91 8.52
N GLY A 147 -8.17 -4.88 7.20
CA GLY A 147 -8.78 -3.94 6.27
C GLY A 147 -8.54 -2.47 6.62
N ILE A 148 -7.33 -2.15 7.12
CA ILE A 148 -6.98 -0.82 7.66
C ILE A 148 -6.93 0.23 6.54
N GLN A 149 -7.66 1.33 6.72
CA GLN A 149 -7.75 2.43 5.75
C GLN A 149 -6.98 3.66 6.24
N LEU A 150 -5.74 3.82 5.77
CA LEU A 150 -4.88 4.94 6.19
C LEU A 150 -5.40 6.33 5.80
N GLU A 151 -6.13 6.44 4.68
CA GLU A 151 -6.66 7.72 4.16
C GLU A 151 -7.59 8.43 5.16
N LYS A 152 -8.31 7.66 5.99
CA LYS A 152 -9.15 8.17 7.08
C LYS A 152 -8.38 9.02 8.10
N LEU A 153 -7.07 8.86 8.20
CA LEU A 153 -6.23 9.69 9.06
C LEU A 153 -6.21 11.16 8.65
N TYR A 154 -6.46 11.49 7.37
CA TYR A 154 -6.58 12.87 6.90
C TYR A 154 -7.90 13.51 7.30
N THR A 155 -8.99 12.74 7.29
CA THR A 155 -10.32 13.24 7.70
C THR A 155 -10.52 13.19 9.22
N GLY A 156 -9.65 12.47 9.94
CA GLY A 156 -9.75 12.29 11.39
C GLY A 156 -10.71 11.17 11.79
N GLU A 157 -11.17 10.36 10.84
CA GLU A 157 -11.99 9.18 11.05
C GLU A 157 -11.18 7.99 11.60
N ASN A 158 -11.88 6.94 12.05
CA ASN A 158 -11.24 5.73 12.56
C ASN A 158 -10.71 4.85 11.42
N PRO A 159 -9.39 4.65 11.29
CA PRO A 159 -8.79 3.86 10.21
C PRO A 159 -8.98 2.34 10.36
N PHE A 160 -9.41 1.85 11.53
CA PHE A 160 -9.66 0.43 11.79
C PHE A 160 -11.13 0.02 11.58
N GLU A 161 -11.99 0.99 11.29
CA GLU A 161 -13.41 0.73 11.08
C GLU A 161 -13.62 0.11 9.70
N LYS A 162 -13.99 -1.17 9.69
CA LYS A 162 -14.42 -1.90 8.49
C LYS A 162 -15.64 -1.19 7.96
N VAL A 163 -15.51 -0.55 6.80
CA VAL A 163 -16.67 -0.03 6.08
C VAL A 163 -17.51 -1.25 5.73
N ALA A 164 -18.63 -1.45 6.43
CA ALA A 164 -19.69 -2.32 5.96
C ALA A 164 -20.16 -1.67 4.66
N VAL A 165 -19.62 -2.16 3.54
CA VAL A 165 -20.17 -1.82 2.23
C VAL A 165 -21.53 -2.52 2.22
N GLU A 166 -22.55 -1.84 2.73
CA GLU A 166 -23.91 -2.17 2.38
C GLU A 166 -23.97 -2.01 0.86
N TYR A 167 -23.98 -3.13 0.15
CA TYR A 167 -24.50 -3.20 -1.20
C TYR A 167 -25.99 -2.85 -1.09
N SER A 168 -26.30 -1.57 -0.94
CA SER A 168 -27.63 -1.04 -1.13
C SER A 168 -28.00 -1.36 -2.57
N SER A 169 -28.90 -2.33 -2.73
CA SER A 169 -29.43 -2.84 -3.99
C SER A 169 -30.35 -1.84 -4.68
N ALA A 170 -30.06 -0.54 -4.59
CA ALA A 170 -30.83 0.53 -5.21
C ALA A 170 -29.98 1.22 -6.28
N PRO A 171 -30.29 1.03 -7.58
CA PRO A 171 -29.57 1.72 -8.64
C PRO A 171 -29.83 3.24 -8.55
N PRO A 172 -28.81 4.10 -8.64
CA PRO A 172 -29.01 5.53 -8.71
C PRO A 172 -29.70 5.90 -10.04
N SER A 173 -30.92 6.43 -9.94
CA SER A 173 -31.73 6.90 -11.05
C SER A 173 -31.33 8.32 -11.50
N SER A 174 -30.90 8.40 -12.77
CA SER A 174 -31.07 9.52 -13.74
C SER A 174 -30.02 10.65 -13.80
N PRO A 175 -29.87 11.37 -14.94
CA PRO A 175 -29.63 10.89 -16.33
C PRO A 175 -28.55 11.73 -17.08
N LEU A 176 -28.37 11.46 -18.39
CA LEU A 176 -27.54 12.17 -19.41
C LEU A 176 -26.06 11.68 -19.46
N SER A 177 -25.52 11.04 -20.51
CA SER A 177 -25.86 11.02 -21.94
C SER A 177 -25.30 9.73 -22.58
N THR A 178 -26.08 9.05 -23.41
CA THR A 178 -25.72 7.85 -24.21
C THR A 178 -24.87 8.21 -25.44
N PRO A 179 -24.04 7.29 -26.00
CA PRO A 179 -24.53 6.32 -27.02
C PRO A 179 -23.81 4.93 -27.01
N PRO A 180 -24.18 3.99 -27.90
CA PRO A 180 -25.31 3.02 -27.91
C PRO A 180 -24.89 1.60 -27.40
N GLU A 181 -25.76 0.82 -26.73
CA GLU A 181 -26.53 -0.32 -27.28
C GLU A 181 -25.70 -1.22 -28.24
N THR A 182 -25.42 -2.51 -28.02
CA THR A 182 -26.11 -3.59 -27.29
C THR A 182 -25.08 -4.67 -26.90
N VAL A 183 -25.08 -5.14 -25.64
CA VAL A 183 -24.52 -6.47 -25.31
C VAL A 183 -25.71 -7.41 -25.22
N ASP A 184 -26.04 -8.02 -26.35
CA ASP A 184 -26.94 -9.17 -26.36
C ASP A 184 -26.28 -10.28 -25.53
N GLU A 185 -27.05 -10.86 -24.61
CA GLU A 185 -26.68 -12.09 -23.91
C GLU A 185 -26.33 -13.17 -24.93
N LEU A 186 -25.05 -13.51 -25.03
CA LEU A 186 -24.58 -14.69 -25.77
C LEU A 186 -24.98 -15.95 -25.00
N VAL A 187 -26.21 -16.40 -25.21
CA VAL A 187 -26.65 -17.76 -24.88
C VAL A 187 -26.25 -18.67 -26.04
N PHE A 188 -25.14 -19.39 -25.90
CA PHE A 188 -24.73 -20.41 -26.87
C PHE A 188 -25.69 -21.61 -26.80
N LYS A 189 -26.45 -21.85 -27.87
CA LYS A 189 -27.47 -22.92 -27.89
C LYS A 189 -26.97 -24.23 -28.49
N THR A 190 -25.88 -24.24 -29.26
CA THR A 190 -25.27 -25.45 -29.83
C THR A 190 -23.74 -25.35 -29.96
N ALA A 191 -23.07 -26.49 -30.13
CA ALA A 191 -21.61 -26.58 -30.22
C ALA A 191 -21.02 -25.96 -31.52
N GLU A 192 -21.84 -25.76 -32.54
CA GLU A 192 -21.43 -25.19 -33.84
C GLU A 192 -21.26 -23.66 -33.75
N ASP A 193 -22.08 -22.98 -32.94
CA ASP A 193 -21.98 -21.54 -32.71
C ASP A 193 -20.67 -21.15 -32.00
N ILE A 194 -20.18 -22.01 -31.11
CA ILE A 194 -18.92 -21.82 -30.37
C ILE A 194 -17.72 -21.94 -31.32
N GLN A 195 -17.76 -22.89 -32.26
CA GLN A 195 -16.70 -23.10 -33.26
C GLN A 195 -16.63 -21.94 -34.26
N GLN A 196 -17.78 -21.39 -34.67
CA GLN A 196 -17.81 -20.23 -35.55
C GLN A 196 -17.23 -18.98 -34.87
N TYR A 197 -17.59 -18.74 -33.61
CA TYR A 197 -17.06 -17.62 -32.83
C TYR A 197 -15.53 -17.73 -32.59
N LEU A 198 -15.02 -18.94 -32.35
CA LEU A 198 -13.57 -19.18 -32.20
C LEU A 198 -12.79 -18.95 -33.51
N ASN A 199 -13.39 -19.25 -34.66
CA ASN A 199 -12.77 -19.01 -35.96
C ASN A 199 -12.80 -17.53 -36.35
N GLU A 200 -13.87 -16.81 -36.01
CA GLU A 200 -13.96 -15.36 -36.19
C GLU A 200 -13.01 -14.62 -35.23
N SER A 201 -12.85 -15.08 -33.99
CA SER A 201 -11.87 -14.56 -33.03
C SER A 201 -10.41 -14.70 -33.51
N LYS A 202 -10.04 -15.84 -34.09
CA LYS A 202 -8.70 -16.05 -34.68
C LYS A 202 -8.44 -15.17 -35.91
N ALA A 203 -9.48 -14.80 -36.65
CA ALA A 203 -9.36 -13.86 -37.77
C ALA A 203 -9.14 -12.41 -37.28
N VAL A 204 -9.72 -12.02 -36.14
CA VAL A 204 -9.52 -10.71 -35.51
C VAL A 204 -8.12 -10.57 -34.92
N GLU A 205 -7.54 -11.65 -34.39
CA GLU A 205 -6.17 -11.70 -33.87
C GLU A 205 -5.10 -11.32 -34.93
N HIS A 206 -5.43 -11.48 -36.21
CA HIS A 206 -4.55 -11.15 -37.32
C HIS A 206 -4.59 -9.67 -37.76
N LEU A 207 -5.68 -8.94 -37.43
CA LEU A 207 -5.85 -7.51 -37.72
C LEU A 207 -5.43 -6.61 -36.54
N ASP A 208 -5.44 -7.15 -35.32
CA ASP A 208 -5.15 -6.40 -34.09
C ASP A 208 -3.66 -6.07 -33.90
N ASN A 209 -2.76 -6.83 -34.52
CA ASN A 209 -1.30 -6.62 -34.37
C ASN A 209 -0.79 -5.30 -34.98
N LYS A 210 -1.56 -4.63 -35.86
CA LYS A 210 -1.16 -3.36 -36.48
C LYS A 210 -1.86 -2.14 -35.88
N VAL A 211 -3.07 -2.30 -35.35
CA VAL A 211 -3.87 -1.21 -34.77
C VAL A 211 -3.61 -1.07 -33.26
N ASN A 212 -3.37 -2.17 -32.54
CA ASN A 212 -3.02 -2.12 -31.12
C ASN A 212 -1.61 -1.57 -30.90
N SER A 213 -0.68 -1.75 -31.83
CA SER A 213 0.65 -1.13 -31.75
C SER A 213 0.55 0.40 -31.65
N LEU A 214 -0.29 1.06 -32.44
CA LEU A 214 -0.34 2.53 -32.46
C LEU A 214 -1.19 3.14 -31.33
N LYS A 215 -2.31 2.50 -30.97
CA LYS A 215 -3.19 2.98 -29.89
C LYS A 215 -2.62 2.67 -28.51
N PHE A 216 -1.99 1.51 -28.33
CA PHE A 216 -1.32 1.14 -27.07
C PHE A 216 -0.08 2.01 -26.84
N HIS A 217 0.68 2.32 -27.89
CA HIS A 217 1.87 3.20 -27.79
C HIS A 217 1.51 4.64 -27.42
N ASN A 218 0.38 5.17 -27.91
CA ASN A 218 -0.11 6.50 -27.55
C ASN A 218 -0.78 6.53 -26.16
N ALA A 219 -1.46 5.47 -25.74
CA ALA A 219 -2.02 5.34 -24.40
C ALA A 219 -0.93 5.22 -23.32
N ILE A 220 0.16 4.50 -23.61
CA ILE A 220 1.30 4.34 -22.69
C ILE A 220 2.15 5.62 -22.61
N LYS A 221 2.35 6.35 -23.71
CA LYS A 221 3.01 7.67 -23.69
C LYS A 221 2.24 8.70 -22.85
N ALA A 222 0.91 8.65 -22.85
CA ALA A 222 0.07 9.53 -22.05
C ALA A 222 0.10 9.16 -20.56
N PHE A 223 0.33 7.89 -20.21
CA PHE A 223 0.25 7.41 -18.84
C PHE A 223 1.58 7.52 -18.05
N CYS A 224 2.74 7.50 -18.72
CA CYS A 224 4.01 7.22 -18.02
C CYS A 224 5.13 8.27 -18.10
N GLY A 225 4.92 9.47 -18.65
CA GLY A 225 5.86 10.59 -18.47
C GLY A 225 7.34 10.31 -18.82
N SER A 226 7.68 10.47 -20.10
CA SER A 226 8.99 10.84 -20.70
C SER A 226 10.35 10.21 -20.32
N ASP A 227 10.58 9.46 -19.25
CA ASP A 227 12.00 9.28 -18.76
C ASP A 227 12.54 7.85 -18.61
N LYS A 228 11.96 6.82 -19.26
CA LYS A 228 12.53 5.46 -19.22
C LYS A 228 12.82 4.90 -20.62
N ASN A 229 13.99 4.27 -20.75
CA ASN A 229 14.49 3.68 -21.99
C ASN A 229 13.60 2.52 -22.45
N GLN A 230 13.33 2.45 -23.75
CA GLN A 230 12.33 1.59 -24.37
C GLN A 230 12.60 0.09 -24.15
N ASP A 231 13.87 -0.30 -24.02
CA ASP A 231 14.28 -1.70 -23.86
C ASP A 231 14.02 -2.25 -22.45
N GLU A 232 14.17 -1.43 -21.41
CA GLU A 232 13.86 -1.83 -20.02
C GLU A 232 12.34 -2.01 -19.83
N TRP A 233 11.54 -1.26 -20.58
CA TRP A 233 10.09 -1.39 -20.61
C TRP A 233 9.64 -2.71 -21.25
N TRP A 234 10.23 -3.09 -22.38
CA TRP A 234 9.93 -4.37 -23.02
C TRP A 234 10.31 -5.56 -22.15
N ALA A 235 11.43 -5.48 -21.43
CA ALA A 235 11.84 -6.51 -20.49
C ALA A 235 10.82 -6.70 -19.35
N TRP A 236 10.29 -5.61 -18.79
CA TRP A 236 9.31 -5.67 -17.71
C TRP A 236 7.95 -6.23 -18.18
N ILE A 237 7.46 -5.80 -19.36
CA ILE A 237 6.21 -6.32 -19.93
C ILE A 237 6.32 -7.82 -20.21
N ASN A 238 7.44 -8.25 -20.79
CA ASN A 238 7.66 -9.68 -21.08
C ASN A 238 7.71 -10.51 -19.79
N GLN A 239 8.26 -9.97 -18.70
CA GLN A 239 8.28 -10.65 -17.40
C GLN A 239 6.86 -10.79 -16.82
N ILE A 240 6.01 -9.78 -16.96
CA ILE A 240 4.61 -9.86 -16.49
C ILE A 240 3.83 -10.90 -17.29
N VAL A 241 3.95 -10.87 -18.61
CA VAL A 241 3.28 -11.86 -19.48
C VAL A 241 3.74 -13.28 -19.17
N PHE A 242 5.04 -13.47 -18.90
CA PHE A 242 5.59 -14.76 -18.49
C PHE A 242 5.01 -15.26 -17.16
N ASN A 243 4.93 -14.38 -16.15
CA ASN A 243 4.39 -14.74 -14.83
C ASN A 243 2.89 -15.09 -14.90
N ILE A 244 2.13 -14.39 -15.75
CA ILE A 244 0.71 -14.71 -15.98
C ILE A 244 0.56 -16.08 -16.65
N LYS A 245 1.38 -16.39 -17.66
CA LYS A 245 1.36 -17.71 -18.31
C LYS A 245 1.73 -18.85 -17.36
N GLN A 246 2.70 -18.65 -16.47
CA GLN A 246 3.08 -19.63 -15.44
C GLN A 246 1.97 -19.87 -14.43
N SER A 247 1.25 -18.82 -14.01
CA SER A 247 0.10 -18.94 -13.10
C SER A 247 -1.07 -19.70 -13.74
N LEU A 248 -1.29 -19.47 -15.04
CA LEU A 248 -2.35 -20.15 -15.80
C LEU A 248 -2.02 -21.63 -16.09
N SER A 249 -0.75 -22.01 -16.23
CA SER A 249 -0.38 -23.43 -16.44
C SER A 249 -0.46 -24.27 -15.16
N GLN A 250 -0.39 -23.65 -13.98
CA GLN A 250 -0.50 -24.35 -12.69
C GLN A 250 -1.95 -24.61 -12.27
N THR A 251 -2.92 -23.93 -12.90
CA THR A 251 -4.34 -24.03 -12.56
C THR A 251 -5.13 -24.97 -13.48
N ASN A 252 -4.50 -25.58 -14.49
CA ASN A 252 -5.16 -26.55 -15.38
C ASN A 252 -4.16 -27.56 -15.99
N PRO A 253 -4.04 -28.81 -15.49
CA PRO A 253 -2.99 -29.73 -15.91
C PRO A 253 -3.31 -30.57 -17.17
N GLU A 254 -4.33 -30.23 -17.96
CA GLU A 254 -4.63 -30.91 -19.25
C GLU A 254 -4.56 -29.99 -20.48
N PHE A 255 -3.56 -29.11 -20.56
CA PHE A 255 -3.11 -28.48 -21.80
C PHE A 255 -1.59 -28.40 -21.87
#